data_AF-A0A1G0DUL7-F1
#
_entry.id   AF-A0A1G0DUL7-F1
#
_cell.length_a   1.000
_cell.length_b   1.000
_cell.length_c   1.000
_cell.angle_alpha   90.00
_cell.angle_beta   90.00
_cell.angle_gamma   90.00
#
_symmetry.space_group_name_H-M   'P 1'
#
loop_
_entity.id
_entity.type
_entity.pdbx_description
1 polymer ?
#
loop_
_entity_poly.entity_id
_entity_poly.type
_entity_poly.pdbx_seq_one_letter_code
_entity_poly.pdbx_strand_id
1 'polypeptide(L)'
;MKNIQKGFTLIELMIVVAIIGILAAVAIPAYGDYTARAQAAEAFTLMDGLKTPLTELYTSNGSFSVVATTATPTSSQVSGIISGKYVANLSVADSTKTSIQVNFSNAAGISSRLLTNNVAGNVPMSVHMMYNPVSGSWSCANGTVSADVAASAAVATSVAQVGANPIPTSILPKSCS
;
A
#
# COMPACT_ATOMS: atom_id res chain seq x y z
N MET A 1 -26.45 17.18 -57.96
CA MET A 1 -25.68 18.14 -57.15
C MET A 1 -24.56 17.38 -56.45
N LYS A 2 -23.29 17.70 -56.76
CA LYS A 2 -22.11 17.05 -56.16
C LYS A 2 -21.84 17.72 -54.82
N ASN A 3 -22.05 17.01 -53.71
CA ASN A 3 -21.67 17.49 -52.39
C ASN A 3 -20.15 17.64 -52.34
N ILE A 4 -19.67 18.87 -52.17
CA ILE A 4 -18.25 19.15 -51.92
C ILE A 4 -17.98 18.64 -50.49
N GLN A 5 -17.27 17.52 -50.37
CA GLN A 5 -16.78 17.06 -49.07
C GLN A 5 -15.79 18.09 -48.55
N LYS A 6 -16.19 18.83 -47.50
CA LYS A 6 -15.28 19.65 -46.72
C LYS A 6 -14.37 18.71 -45.94
N GLY A 7 -13.16 18.50 -46.44
CA GLY A 7 -12.12 17.75 -45.73
C GLY A 7 -11.64 18.51 -44.49
N PHE A 8 -11.23 17.77 -43.46
CA PHE A 8 -10.60 18.32 -42.26
C PHE A 8 -9.26 18.96 -42.61
N THR A 9 -8.97 20.15 -42.09
CA THR A 9 -7.73 20.85 -42.42
C THR A 9 -6.57 20.33 -41.58
N LEU A 10 -5.37 20.36 -42.14
CA LEU A 10 -4.14 19.96 -41.43
C LEU A 10 -3.91 20.87 -40.21
N ILE A 11 -4.30 22.15 -40.32
CA ILE A 11 -4.19 23.11 -39.22
C ILE A 11 -5.16 22.80 -38.06
N GLU A 12 -6.39 22.35 -38.35
CA GLU A 12 -7.32 21.88 -37.31
C GLU A 12 -6.74 20.67 -36.58
N LEU A 13 -6.13 19.73 -37.30
CA LEU A 13 -5.51 18.56 -36.68
C LEU A 13 -4.33 18.93 -35.80
N MET A 14 -3.48 19.87 -36.23
CA MET A 14 -2.33 20.33 -35.45
C MET A 14 -2.74 21.01 -34.13
N ILE A 15 -3.78 21.83 -34.15
CA ILE A 15 -4.29 22.49 -32.93
C ILE A 15 -4.86 21.46 -31.96
N VAL A 16 -5.61 20.48 -32.46
CA VAL A 16 -6.17 19.41 -31.62
C VAL A 16 -5.06 18.61 -30.93
N VAL A 17 -4.01 18.23 -31.66
CA VAL A 17 -2.87 17.51 -31.08
C VAL A 17 -2.14 18.36 -30.03
N ALA A 18 -1.97 19.66 -30.28
CA ALA A 18 -1.35 20.56 -29.31
C ALA A 18 -2.13 20.65 -27.99
N ILE A 19 -3.46 20.77 -28.06
CA ILE A 19 -4.32 20.82 -26.87
C ILE A 19 -4.28 19.48 -26.12
N ILE A 20 -4.37 18.35 -26.83
CA ILE A 20 -4.28 17.01 -26.22
C ILE A 20 -2.92 16.83 -25.53
N GLY A 21 -1.84 17.33 -26.13
CA GLY A 21 -0.50 17.27 -25.54
C GLY A 21 -0.40 17.98 -24.18
N ILE A 22 -0.97 19.18 -24.06
CA ILE A 22 -0.99 19.93 -22.79
C ILE A 22 -1.82 19.20 -21.73
N LEU A 23 -3.02 18.72 -22.09
CA LEU A 23 -3.88 17.99 -21.17
C LEU A 23 -3.23 16.67 -20.71
N ALA A 24 -2.58 15.95 -21.62
CA ALA A 24 -1.90 14.69 -21.31
C ALA A 24 -0.73 14.90 -20.34
N ALA A 25 0.04 15.96 -20.48
CA ALA A 25 1.17 16.25 -19.60
C ALA A 25 0.77 16.40 -18.12
N VAL A 26 -0.41 16.96 -17.85
CA VAL A 26 -0.95 17.09 -16.48
C VAL A 26 -1.70 15.83 -16.04
N ALA A 27 -2.46 15.21 -16.94
CA ALA A 27 -3.30 14.07 -16.60
C ALA A 27 -2.52 12.78 -16.33
N ILE A 28 -1.44 12.53 -17.07
CA ILE A 28 -0.67 11.27 -16.97
C ILE A 28 -0.06 11.09 -15.57
N PRO A 29 0.65 12.07 -14.97
CA PRO A 29 1.16 11.93 -13.61
C PRO A 29 0.07 11.72 -12.57
N ALA A 30 -1.05 12.45 -12.68
CA ALA A 30 -2.16 12.35 -11.74
C ALA A 30 -2.87 10.97 -11.81
N TYR A 31 -3.01 10.40 -13.00
CA TYR A 31 -3.58 9.06 -13.18
C TYR A 31 -2.70 7.97 -12.54
N GLY A 32 -1.37 8.14 -12.58
CA GLY A 32 -0.42 7.25 -11.89
C GLY A 32 -0.63 7.20 -10.37
N ASP A 33 -0.84 8.36 -9.74
CA ASP A 33 -1.12 8.43 -8.30
C ASP A 33 -2.51 7.89 -7.96
N TYR A 34 -3.52 8.13 -8.81
CA TYR A 34 -4.87 7.57 -8.61
C TYR A 34 -4.85 6.03 -8.64
N THR A 35 -4.19 5.45 -9.63
CA THR A 35 -4.06 3.99 -9.73
C THR A 35 -3.25 3.41 -8.57
N ALA A 36 -2.15 4.05 -8.16
CA ALA A 36 -1.38 3.63 -6.99
C ALA A 36 -2.22 3.68 -5.71
N ARG A 37 -3.01 4.73 -5.49
CA ARG A 37 -3.90 4.87 -4.33
C ARG A 37 -4.97 3.79 -4.31
N ALA A 38 -5.58 3.49 -5.47
CA ALA A 38 -6.58 2.44 -5.59
C ALA A 38 -5.98 1.06 -5.26
N GLN A 39 -4.74 0.79 -5.72
CA GLN A 39 -4.03 -0.44 -5.39
C GLN A 39 -3.62 -0.51 -3.91
N ALA A 40 -3.16 0.61 -3.34
CA ALA A 40 -2.80 0.71 -1.93
C ALA A 40 -4.02 0.48 -1.00
N ALA A 41 -5.21 0.92 -1.41
CA ALA A 41 -6.44 0.77 -0.63
C ALA A 41 -6.79 -0.69 -0.31
N GLU A 42 -6.42 -1.64 -1.18
CA GLU A 42 -6.57 -3.08 -0.91
C GLU A 42 -5.77 -3.47 0.35
N ALA A 43 -4.49 -3.09 0.42
CA ALA A 43 -3.64 -3.37 1.57
C ALA A 43 -4.23 -2.82 2.87
N PHE A 44 -4.73 -1.58 2.87
CA PHE A 44 -5.34 -0.97 4.05
C PHE A 44 -6.62 -1.68 4.48
N THR A 45 -7.47 -2.07 3.53
CA THR A 45 -8.70 -2.81 3.83
C THR A 45 -8.40 -4.15 4.50
N LEU A 46 -7.36 -4.87 4.02
CA LEU A 46 -6.93 -6.12 4.64
C LEU A 46 -6.41 -5.92 6.07
N MET A 47 -5.55 -4.90 6.27
CA MET A 47 -5.00 -4.61 7.60
C MET A 47 -6.06 -4.12 8.59
N ASP A 48 -6.98 -3.25 8.16
CA ASP A 48 -8.04 -2.71 9.01
C ASP A 48 -8.98 -3.81 9.53
N GLY A 49 -9.29 -4.81 8.70
CA GLY A 49 -10.07 -5.98 9.12
C GLY A 49 -9.39 -6.83 10.20
N LEU A 50 -8.06 -6.73 10.34
CA LEU A 50 -7.29 -7.50 11.31
C LEU A 50 -7.01 -6.74 12.62
N LYS A 51 -7.22 -5.42 12.67
CA LYS A 51 -6.89 -4.61 13.86
C LYS A 51 -7.61 -5.09 15.12
N THR A 52 -8.93 -5.23 15.05
CA THR A 52 -9.75 -5.68 16.20
C THR A 52 -9.38 -7.09 16.67
N PRO A 53 -9.42 -8.14 15.82
CA PRO A 53 -9.13 -9.50 16.28
C PRO A 53 -7.67 -9.66 16.73
N LEU A 54 -6.73 -8.92 16.15
CA LEU A 54 -5.34 -8.93 16.64
C LEU A 54 -5.19 -8.24 17.99
N THR A 55 -5.90 -7.14 18.23
CA THR A 55 -5.90 -6.46 19.54
C THR A 55 -6.45 -7.40 20.63
N GLU A 56 -7.52 -8.13 20.34
CA GLU A 56 -8.08 -9.16 21.23
C GLU A 56 -7.09 -10.32 21.46
N LEU A 57 -6.46 -10.80 20.38
CA LEU A 57 -5.45 -11.86 20.46
C LEU A 57 -4.26 -11.43 21.32
N TYR A 58 -3.79 -10.20 21.17
CA TYR A 58 -2.69 -9.68 21.98
C TYR A 58 -3.05 -9.56 23.45
N THR A 59 -4.29 -9.16 23.76
CA THR A 59 -4.76 -9.07 25.14
C THR A 59 -4.78 -10.45 25.82
N SER A 60 -5.04 -11.52 25.06
CA SER A 60 -5.09 -12.89 25.58
C SER A 60 -3.74 -13.63 25.57
N ASN A 61 -2.93 -13.45 24.51
CA ASN A 61 -1.71 -14.22 24.25
C ASN A 61 -0.42 -13.39 24.22
N GLY A 62 -0.50 -12.07 24.39
CA GLY A 62 0.65 -11.16 24.39
C GLY A 62 1.39 -11.05 23.06
N SER A 63 0.84 -11.59 21.97
CA SER A 63 1.47 -11.60 20.65
C SER A 63 0.45 -11.72 19.52
N PHE A 64 0.76 -11.11 18.39
CA PHE A 64 0.02 -11.30 17.14
C PHE A 64 0.48 -12.56 16.42
N SER A 65 -0.48 -13.30 15.88
CA SER A 65 -0.21 -14.32 14.88
C SER A 65 -1.39 -14.38 13.92
N VAL A 66 -1.09 -14.35 12.62
CA VAL A 66 -2.09 -14.44 11.55
C VAL A 66 -1.80 -15.69 10.73
N VAL A 67 -2.86 -16.39 10.35
CA VAL A 67 -2.82 -17.46 9.34
C VAL A 67 -3.80 -17.15 8.22
N ALA A 68 -3.53 -17.69 7.04
CA ALA A 68 -4.45 -17.57 5.91
C ALA A 68 -5.83 -18.15 6.24
N THR A 69 -6.88 -17.64 5.60
CA THR A 69 -8.24 -18.22 5.64
C THR A 69 -8.33 -19.65 5.16
N THR A 70 -7.33 -20.13 4.42
CA THR A 70 -7.21 -21.52 3.96
C THR A 70 -6.61 -22.47 5.00
N ALA A 71 -6.11 -21.95 6.11
CA ALA A 71 -5.55 -22.73 7.21
C ALA A 71 -6.52 -22.80 8.39
N THR A 72 -6.41 -23.87 9.19
CA THR A 72 -7.13 -23.99 10.46
C THR A 72 -6.39 -23.20 11.55
N PRO A 73 -6.97 -22.10 12.10
CA PRO A 73 -6.31 -21.33 13.14
C PRO A 73 -6.25 -22.11 14.46
N THR A 74 -5.16 -21.94 15.20
CA THR A 74 -5.08 -22.36 16.61
C THR A 74 -5.63 -21.26 17.53
N SER A 75 -5.77 -21.54 18.84
CA SER A 75 -6.24 -20.56 19.83
C SER A 75 -5.34 -19.33 20.00
N SER A 76 -4.12 -19.38 19.48
CA SER A 76 -3.15 -18.28 19.51
C SER A 76 -3.03 -17.58 18.15
N GLN A 77 -4.01 -17.76 17.25
CA GLN A 77 -3.94 -17.24 15.89
C GLN A 77 -5.27 -16.64 15.43
N VAL A 78 -5.17 -15.57 14.64
CA VAL A 78 -6.28 -14.99 13.89
C VAL A 78 -6.24 -15.50 12.45
N SER A 79 -7.40 -15.90 11.92
CA SER A 79 -7.53 -16.20 10.49
C SER A 79 -7.81 -14.92 9.70
N GLY A 80 -7.07 -14.71 8.62
CA GLY A 80 -7.13 -13.48 7.84
C GLY A 80 -6.84 -13.69 6.35
N ILE A 81 -7.30 -12.75 5.53
CA ILE A 81 -6.89 -12.67 4.12
C ILE A 81 -5.49 -12.06 4.11
N ILE A 82 -4.50 -12.86 3.69
CA ILE A 82 -3.08 -12.47 3.74
C ILE A 82 -2.46 -12.21 2.37
N SER A 83 -3.24 -12.27 1.29
CA SER A 83 -2.78 -11.96 -0.06
C SER A 83 -3.97 -11.53 -0.90
N GLY A 84 -3.67 -10.84 -2.00
CA GLY A 84 -4.68 -10.26 -2.86
C GLY A 84 -4.16 -9.97 -4.24
N LYS A 85 -4.85 -9.13 -5.00
CA LYS A 85 -4.47 -8.80 -6.37
C LYS A 85 -3.23 -7.91 -6.39
N TYR A 86 -3.19 -6.91 -5.53
CA TYR A 86 -2.09 -5.94 -5.42
C TYR A 86 -1.20 -6.20 -4.20
N VAL A 87 -1.59 -7.14 -3.33
CA VAL A 87 -0.87 -7.54 -2.12
C VAL A 87 -0.23 -8.90 -2.31
N ALA A 88 1.11 -8.97 -2.24
CA ALA A 88 1.83 -10.24 -2.32
C ALA A 88 1.64 -11.09 -1.05
N ASN A 89 1.84 -10.46 0.11
CA ASN A 89 1.68 -11.11 1.40
C ASN A 89 1.39 -10.10 2.50
N LEU A 90 0.72 -10.59 3.54
CA LEU A 90 0.60 -10.00 4.85
C LEU A 90 1.28 -10.91 5.85
N SER A 91 2.14 -10.35 6.69
CA SER A 91 2.86 -11.08 7.72
C SER A 91 2.89 -10.29 9.02
N VAL A 92 3.13 -10.96 10.14
CA VAL A 92 3.38 -10.30 11.42
C VAL A 92 4.88 -10.01 11.49
N ALA A 93 5.25 -8.73 11.48
CA ALA A 93 6.63 -8.30 11.61
C ALA A 93 7.04 -8.27 13.09
N ASP A 94 8.35 -8.30 13.36
CA ASP A 94 8.99 -8.22 14.68
C ASP A 94 9.04 -9.52 15.54
N SER A 95 10.03 -9.54 16.42
CA SER A 95 10.26 -10.41 17.57
C SER A 95 9.19 -10.31 18.66
N THR A 96 8.59 -9.11 18.86
CA THR A 96 7.54 -8.87 19.87
C THR A 96 6.11 -9.04 19.33
N LYS A 97 5.95 -9.25 18.01
CA LYS A 97 4.68 -9.58 17.35
C LYS A 97 3.56 -8.56 17.63
N THR A 98 3.84 -7.27 17.51
CA THR A 98 2.83 -6.19 17.67
C THR A 98 2.59 -5.38 16.39
N SER A 99 3.15 -5.82 15.27
CA SER A 99 2.96 -5.17 13.98
C SER A 99 2.56 -6.17 12.91
N ILE A 100 1.72 -5.69 11.98
CA ILE A 100 1.42 -6.38 10.73
C ILE A 100 2.03 -5.60 9.58
N GLN A 101 2.64 -6.33 8.64
CA GLN A 101 3.25 -5.81 7.45
C GLN A 101 2.53 -6.36 6.23
N VAL A 102 2.23 -5.48 5.28
CA VAL A 102 1.81 -5.83 3.93
C VAL A 102 2.92 -5.48 2.95
N ASN A 103 3.28 -6.45 2.11
CA ASN A 103 4.16 -6.25 0.96
C ASN A 103 3.30 -6.18 -0.31
N PHE A 104 3.51 -5.15 -1.13
CA PHE A 104 2.86 -5.08 -2.43
C PHE A 104 3.37 -6.18 -3.38
N SER A 105 2.56 -6.55 -4.36
CA SER A 105 2.98 -7.43 -5.44
C SER A 105 3.94 -6.72 -6.38
N ASN A 106 4.87 -7.45 -7.00
CA ASN A 106 5.72 -6.97 -8.08
C ASN A 106 5.30 -7.50 -9.46
N ALA A 107 4.07 -8.03 -9.56
CA ALA A 107 3.50 -8.53 -10.80
C ALA A 107 3.24 -7.41 -11.83
N ALA A 108 3.01 -7.80 -13.08
CA ALA A 108 2.59 -6.86 -14.12
C ALA A 108 1.25 -6.19 -13.74
N GLY A 109 1.15 -4.88 -14.02
CA GLY A 109 -0.04 -4.08 -13.71
C GLY A 109 -0.03 -3.42 -12.33
N ILE A 110 1.02 -3.65 -11.53
CA ILE A 110 1.26 -2.88 -10.30
C ILE A 110 1.83 -1.51 -10.66
N SER A 111 1.35 -0.47 -9.98
CA SER A 111 1.86 0.88 -10.14
C SER A 111 3.32 0.94 -9.70
N SER A 112 4.18 1.53 -10.53
CA SER A 112 5.59 1.76 -10.22
C SER A 112 5.80 2.69 -9.02
N ARG A 113 4.73 3.36 -8.53
CA ARG A 113 4.76 4.17 -7.29
C ARG A 113 4.64 3.34 -6.01
N LEU A 114 4.30 2.06 -6.11
CA LEU A 114 4.27 1.08 -5.02
C LEU A 114 5.49 0.14 -5.05
N LEU A 115 6.44 0.43 -5.94
CA LEU A 115 7.66 -0.34 -6.17
C LEU A 115 8.83 0.64 -6.08
N THR A 116 9.97 0.19 -5.58
CA THR A 116 11.24 0.93 -5.73
C THR A 116 12.08 0.29 -6.82
N ASN A 117 12.81 1.13 -7.55
CA ASN A 117 13.80 0.71 -8.54
C ASN A 117 15.14 0.56 -7.84
N ASN A 118 15.38 -0.56 -7.14
CA ASN A 118 16.69 -0.81 -6.53
C ASN A 118 17.37 -1.99 -7.25
N VAL A 119 18.16 -1.66 -8.28
CA VAL A 119 19.25 -2.41 -8.96
C VAL A 119 18.98 -3.86 -9.45
N ALA A 120 17.89 -4.53 -9.07
CA ALA A 120 17.61 -5.94 -9.42
C ALA A 120 16.16 -6.20 -9.88
N GLY A 121 15.41 -5.16 -10.25
CA GLY A 121 14.00 -5.25 -10.65
C GLY A 121 13.08 -4.46 -9.72
N ASN A 122 11.77 -4.50 -10.01
CA ASN A 122 10.75 -3.84 -9.19
C ASN A 122 10.72 -4.47 -7.79
N VAL A 123 11.29 -3.79 -6.80
CA VAL A 123 11.26 -4.24 -5.40
C VAL A 123 9.96 -3.72 -4.78
N PRO A 124 9.11 -4.59 -4.22
CA PRO A 124 7.86 -4.14 -3.63
C PRO A 124 8.10 -3.28 -2.39
N MET A 125 7.35 -2.19 -2.29
CA MET A 125 7.29 -1.40 -1.07
C MET A 125 6.38 -2.11 -0.06
N SER A 126 6.48 -1.70 1.20
CA SER A 126 5.68 -2.26 2.28
C SER A 126 4.99 -1.17 3.10
N VAL A 127 3.84 -1.54 3.67
CA VAL A 127 3.10 -0.76 4.67
C VAL A 127 2.98 -1.59 5.93
N HIS A 128 3.10 -0.93 7.08
CA HIS A 128 3.09 -1.55 8.39
C HIS A 128 2.03 -0.86 9.25
N MET A 129 1.26 -1.66 9.99
CA MET A 129 0.39 -1.18 11.06
C MET A 129 0.92 -1.70 12.38
N MET A 130 1.11 -0.79 13.33
CA MET A 130 1.80 -1.06 14.59
C MET A 130 0.85 -0.77 15.73
N TYR A 131 0.69 -1.74 16.62
CA TYR A 131 -0.15 -1.62 17.79
C TYR A 131 0.69 -1.26 19.01
N ASN A 132 0.31 -0.19 19.69
CA ASN A 132 0.87 0.17 21.00
C ASN A 132 -0.05 -0.40 22.10
N PRO A 133 0.41 -1.42 22.85
CA PRO A 133 -0.41 -2.05 23.89
C PRO A 133 -0.57 -1.20 25.14
N VAL A 134 0.27 -0.17 25.34
CA VAL A 134 0.19 0.76 26.48
C VAL A 134 -0.93 1.78 26.27
N SER A 135 -1.02 2.35 25.07
CA SER A 135 -2.04 3.35 24.72
C SER A 135 -3.26 2.77 24.02
N GLY A 136 -3.21 1.52 23.56
CA GLY A 136 -4.23 0.91 22.71
C GLY A 136 -4.31 1.50 21.30
N SER A 137 -3.33 2.31 20.87
CA SER A 137 -3.38 3.04 19.60
C SER A 137 -2.71 2.28 18.45
N TRP A 138 -3.25 2.44 17.25
CA TRP A 138 -2.63 1.98 16.01
C TRP A 138 -1.91 3.12 15.30
N SER A 139 -0.71 2.85 14.80
CA SER A 139 0.07 3.75 13.97
C SER A 139 0.48 3.08 12.67
N CYS A 140 0.84 3.85 11.65
CA CYS A 140 1.21 3.34 10.35
C CYS A 140 2.58 3.85 9.91
N ALA A 141 3.34 2.99 9.24
CA ALA A 141 4.61 3.32 8.61
C ALA A 141 4.72 2.63 7.24
N ASN A 142 5.62 3.09 6.40
CA ASN A 142 5.82 2.55 5.06
C ASN A 142 7.29 2.67 4.61
N GLY A 143 7.68 1.87 3.61
CA GLY A 143 9.01 1.92 3.01
C GLY A 143 9.49 0.57 2.47
N THR A 144 10.74 0.53 2.03
CA THR A 144 11.37 -0.62 1.33
C THR A 144 12.24 -1.52 2.22
N VAL A 145 12.60 -1.05 3.42
CA VAL A 145 13.29 -1.84 4.44
C VAL A 145 12.29 -2.25 5.50
N SER A 146 11.88 -3.51 5.44
CA SER A 146 11.02 -4.18 6.43
C SER A 146 11.66 -4.33 7.81
N ALA A 147 12.95 -4.03 7.95
CA ALA A 147 13.72 -4.19 9.18
C ALA A 147 13.60 -3.01 10.18
N ASP A 148 13.26 -1.80 9.74
CA ASP A 148 13.26 -0.60 10.59
C ASP A 148 11.86 -0.18 11.12
N VAL A 149 10.82 -0.98 10.83
CA VAL A 149 9.46 -0.74 11.35
C VAL A 149 9.13 -1.66 12.53
N ALA A 150 10.16 -2.14 13.22
CA ALA A 150 10.06 -2.69 14.56
C ALA A 150 10.22 -1.53 15.57
N ALA A 151 9.15 -0.77 15.80
CA ALA A 151 9.07 0.00 17.02
C ALA A 151 8.75 -1.03 18.12
N SER A 152 9.71 -1.25 19.02
CA SER A 152 9.51 -2.02 20.24
C SER A 152 8.32 -1.43 20.99
N ALA A 153 7.15 -2.05 20.83
CA ALA A 153 5.91 -1.62 21.47
C ALA A 153 5.96 -1.78 23.00
N ALA A 154 7.04 -2.35 23.54
CA ALA A 154 7.35 -2.38 24.97
C ALA A 154 7.79 -1.01 25.53
N VAL A 155 8.16 -0.04 24.70
CA VAL A 155 8.59 1.30 25.15
C VAL A 155 7.63 2.35 24.59
N ALA A 156 6.92 3.05 25.48
CA ALA A 156 5.87 4.04 25.20
C ALA A 156 6.31 5.26 24.36
N THR A 157 7.55 5.30 23.87
CA THR A 157 8.15 6.40 23.10
C THR A 157 8.39 6.07 21.63
N SER A 158 8.01 4.89 21.17
CA SER A 158 8.39 4.42 19.83
C SER A 158 7.34 4.84 18.78
N VAL A 159 7.69 5.86 17.98
CA VAL A 159 6.90 6.35 16.85
C VAL A 159 7.19 5.47 15.64
N ALA A 160 6.16 5.12 14.87
CA ALA A 160 6.30 4.42 13.60
C ALA A 160 7.37 5.11 12.72
N GLN A 161 8.48 4.43 12.45
CA GLN A 161 9.55 4.98 11.64
C GLN A 161 9.27 4.72 10.17
N VAL A 162 9.44 5.75 9.34
CA VAL A 162 9.35 5.64 7.90
C VAL A 162 10.64 5.02 7.36
N GLY A 163 10.54 3.94 6.60
CA GLY A 163 11.70 3.24 6.03
C GLY A 163 12.29 3.97 4.82
N ALA A 164 13.41 3.47 4.30
CA ALA A 164 14.00 4.01 3.08
C ALA A 164 13.02 3.94 1.89
N ASN A 165 13.02 4.98 1.05
CA ASN A 165 12.08 5.16 -0.06
C ASN A 165 10.61 5.04 0.40
N PRO A 166 10.06 6.06 1.05
CA PRO A 166 8.65 6.05 1.43
C PRO A 166 7.72 6.15 0.23
N ILE A 167 6.54 5.57 0.38
CA ILE A 167 5.42 5.78 -0.54
C ILE A 167 4.95 7.23 -0.38
N PRO A 168 4.76 7.97 -1.48
CA PRO A 168 4.23 9.33 -1.42
C PRO A 168 2.95 9.45 -0.59
N THR A 169 2.84 10.50 0.22
CA THR A 169 1.65 10.78 1.04
C THR A 169 0.39 11.03 0.20
N SER A 170 0.55 11.36 -1.08
CA SER A 170 -0.54 11.46 -2.07
C SER A 170 -1.16 10.10 -2.45
N ILE A 171 -0.57 8.98 -2.03
CA ILE A 171 -1.04 7.62 -2.33
C ILE A 171 -1.63 6.95 -1.08
N LEU A 172 -1.19 7.38 0.11
CA LEU A 172 -1.57 6.79 1.38
C LEU A 172 -2.79 7.49 2.01
N PRO A 173 -3.54 6.80 2.90
CA PRO A 173 -4.53 7.42 3.76
C PRO A 173 -3.86 8.34 4.79
N LYS A 174 -4.62 9.31 5.30
CA LYS A 174 -4.11 10.31 6.27
C LYS A 174 -3.55 9.70 7.57
N SER A 175 -4.01 8.50 7.94
CA SER A 175 -3.49 7.75 9.08
C SER A 175 -2.09 7.19 8.87
N CYS A 176 -1.57 7.23 7.63
CA CYS A 176 -0.27 6.72 7.22
C CYS A 176 0.57 7.74 6.42
N SER A 177 0.12 9.00 6.37
CA SER A 177 0.77 10.10 5.65
C SER A 177 1.58 10.99 6.58
#